data_AF-A0A7C9DVG2-F1
#
_entry.id   AF-A0A7C9DVG2-F1
#
_cell.length_a   1.000
_cell.length_b   1.000
_cell.length_c   1.000
_cell.angle_alpha   90.00
_cell.angle_beta   90.00
_cell.angle_gamma   90.00
#
_symmetry.space_group_name_H-M   'P 1'
#
loop_
_entity.id
_entity.type
_entity.pdbx_description
1 polymer ?
#
loop_
_entity_poly.entity_id
_entity_poly.type
_entity_poly.pdbx_seq_one_letter_code
_entity_poly.pdbx_strand_id
1 'polypeptide(L)'
;YKIKIDERDVSMDGAFLDELQRIIGKKESKKDLSLPRVYVNGVYAGGAEEIRRLHENGDLRRLIDGIPAADGSVCRGCGGFRFVVCEECDGSHRVYREKVGFKSCSRCNVNGLIRCP
;
A
#
# COMPACT_ATOMS: atom_id res chain seq x y z
N TYR A 1 -11.19 -5.91 15.73
CA TYR A 1 -12.06 -5.50 14.60
C TYR A 1 -11.86 -6.48 13.46
N LYS A 2 -12.91 -6.96 12.78
CA LYS A 2 -12.79 -7.82 11.59
C LYS A 2 -13.23 -7.02 10.37
N ILE A 3 -12.43 -6.03 9.96
CA ILE A 3 -12.71 -5.17 8.81
C ILE A 3 -11.69 -5.41 7.71
N LYS A 4 -12.07 -5.16 6.46
CA LYS A 4 -11.14 -5.24 5.33
C LYS A 4 -10.18 -4.05 5.39
N ILE A 5 -8.88 -4.33 5.36
CA ILE A 5 -7.82 -3.32 5.40
C ILE A 5 -7.08 -3.32 4.07
N ASP A 6 -6.83 -2.12 3.54
CA ASP A 6 -6.00 -1.86 2.37
C ASP A 6 -4.65 -1.29 2.87
N GLU A 7 -3.69 -2.15 3.19
CA GLU A 7 -2.35 -1.73 3.64
C GLU A 7 -1.42 -1.35 2.47
N ARG A 8 -1.03 -0.08 2.38
CA ARG A 8 -0.16 0.45 1.32
C ARG A 8 1.22 0.78 1.86
N ASP A 9 2.09 -0.22 1.85
CA ASP A 9 3.47 -0.07 2.30
C ASP A 9 4.28 0.77 1.31
N VAL A 10 4.55 2.02 1.69
CA VAL A 10 5.33 2.97 0.87
C VAL A 10 6.79 2.55 0.66
N SER A 11 7.31 1.61 1.46
CA SER A 11 8.65 1.04 1.28
C SER A 11 8.66 -0.09 0.25
N MET A 12 7.52 -0.77 0.08
CA MET A 12 7.36 -1.88 -0.87
C MET A 12 7.17 -1.40 -2.32
N ASP A 13 6.42 -0.32 -2.52
CA ASP A 13 6.16 0.27 -3.84
C ASP A 13 6.18 1.81 -3.76
N GLY A 14 7.16 2.42 -4.42
CA GLY A 14 7.31 3.88 -4.47
C GLY A 14 6.08 4.59 -5.04
N ALA A 15 5.28 3.92 -5.88
CA ALA A 15 4.04 4.48 -6.40
C ALA A 15 3.01 4.75 -5.30
N PHE A 16 3.04 4.04 -4.16
CA PHE A 16 2.19 4.35 -3.01
C PHE A 16 2.59 5.65 -2.32
N LEU A 17 3.89 5.93 -2.24
CA LEU A 17 4.36 7.21 -1.72
C LEU A 17 3.92 8.37 -2.62
N ASP A 18 4.05 8.19 -3.94
CA ASP A 18 3.63 9.19 -4.92
C ASP A 18 2.11 9.40 -4.91
N GLU A 19 1.33 8.33 -4.75
CA GLU A 19 -0.12 8.39 -4.53
C GLU A 19 -0.47 9.15 -3.26
N LEU A 20 0.18 8.82 -2.14
CA LEU A 20 -0.06 9.46 -0.85
C LEU A 20 0.25 10.97 -0.90
N GLN A 21 1.37 11.36 -1.52
CA GLN A 21 1.72 12.76 -1.72
C GLN A 21 0.69 13.52 -2.58
N ARG A 22 0.12 12.86 -3.59
CA ARG A 22 -0.97 13.46 -4.39
C ARG A 22 -2.23 13.70 -3.56
N ILE A 23 -2.57 12.79 -2.65
CA ILE A 23 -3.74 12.91 -1.76
C ILE A 23 -3.55 14.07 -0.76
N ILE A 24 -2.36 14.19 -0.17
CA ILE A 24 -2.04 15.21 0.83
C ILE A 24 -1.86 16.60 0.19
N GLY A 25 -1.37 16.64 -1.04
CA GLY A 25 -1.09 17.86 -1.79
C GLY A 25 0.26 18.51 -1.44
N LYS A 26 0.62 19.57 -2.18
CA LYS A 26 1.95 20.21 -2.16
C LYS A 26 2.34 20.91 -0.84
N LYS A 27 1.49 20.90 0.18
CA LYS A 27 1.73 21.62 1.45
C LYS A 27 2.64 20.87 2.41
N GLU A 28 2.67 19.53 2.34
CA GLU A 28 3.55 18.71 3.18
C GLU A 28 4.70 18.19 2.33
N SER A 29 5.94 18.42 2.77
CA SER A 29 7.10 17.89 2.07
C SER A 29 7.28 16.39 2.38
N LYS A 30 8.00 15.64 1.54
CA LYS A 30 8.32 14.22 1.77
C LYS A 30 8.98 13.95 3.13
N LYS A 31 9.63 14.97 3.72
CA LYS A 31 10.28 14.88 5.04
C LYS A 31 9.30 15.07 6.20
N ASP A 32 8.16 15.71 5.96
CA ASP A 32 7.15 16.01 6.98
C ASP A 32 6.03 14.97 7.01
N LEU A 33 6.07 14.00 6.09
CA LEU A 33 5.06 12.96 5.96
C LEU A 33 5.23 11.91 7.07
N SER A 34 4.37 12.00 8.09
CA SER A 34 4.30 11.00 9.15
C SER A 34 3.47 9.79 8.69
N LEU A 35 3.92 8.60 9.08
CA LEU A 35 3.22 7.34 8.86
C LEU A 35 2.92 6.67 10.21
N PRO A 36 1.84 5.86 10.29
CA PRO A 36 0.87 5.58 9.23
C PRO A 36 -0.04 6.78 8.94
N ARG A 37 -0.71 6.77 7.78
CA ARG A 37 -1.87 7.64 7.52
C ARG A 37 -3.08 6.77 7.24
N VAL A 38 -4.06 6.82 8.13
CA VAL A 38 -5.24 5.97 8.05
C VAL A 38 -6.38 6.76 7.42
N TYR A 39 -7.05 6.13 6.46
CA TYR A 39 -8.24 6.64 5.79
C TYR A 39 -9.39 5.67 6.01
N VAL A 40 -10.57 6.19 6.35
CA VAL A 40 -11.80 5.42 6.50
C VAL A 40 -12.82 5.97 5.51
N ASN A 41 -13.37 5.10 4.65
CA ASN A 41 -14.29 5.50 3.57
C ASN A 41 -13.76 6.67 2.71
N GLY A 42 -12.44 6.70 2.47
CA GLY A 42 -11.77 7.74 1.68
C GLY A 42 -11.45 9.04 2.43
N VAL A 43 -11.85 9.17 3.70
CA VAL A 43 -11.59 10.35 4.53
C VAL A 43 -10.42 10.11 5.46
N TYR A 44 -9.52 11.09 5.60
CA TYR A 44 -8.38 11.00 6.51
C TYR A 44 -8.85 10.92 7.97
N ALA A 45 -8.50 9.85 8.66
CA ALA A 45 -8.89 9.58 10.04
C ALA A 45 -7.80 9.96 11.05
N GLY A 46 -6.52 9.88 10.67
CA GLY A 46 -5.40 10.26 11.54
C GLY A 46 -4.13 9.44 11.32
N GLY A 47 -3.09 9.78 12.10
CA GLY A 47 -1.86 9.01 12.21
C GLY A 47 -1.89 8.05 13.39
N ALA A 48 -0.72 7.52 13.79
CA ALA A 48 -0.65 6.52 14.87
C ALA A 48 -1.32 6.99 16.17
N GLU A 49 -0.97 8.18 16.64
CA GLU A 49 -1.44 8.70 17.92
C GLU A 49 -2.94 9.04 17.89
N GLU A 50 -3.44 9.66 16.81
CA GLU A 50 -4.85 9.96 16.68
C GLU A 50 -5.70 8.68 16.63
N ILE A 51 -5.26 7.68 15.85
CA ILE A 51 -5.96 6.40 15.75
C ILE A 51 -5.94 5.64 17.08
N ARG A 52 -4.81 5.68 17.79
CA ARG A 52 -4.70 5.11 19.13
C ARG A 52 -5.71 5.76 20.09
N ARG A 53 -5.78 7.09 20.13
CA ARG A 53 -6.73 7.81 20.98
C ARG A 53 -8.18 7.49 20.62
N LEU A 54 -8.51 7.43 19.32
CA LEU A 54 -9.83 7.03 18.83
C LEU A 54 -10.16 5.58 19.22
N HIS A 55 -9.17 4.68 19.26
CA HIS A 55 -9.37 3.33 19.74
C HIS A 55 -9.68 3.30 21.24
N GLU A 56 -8.86 3.98 22.04
CA GLU A 56 -8.95 4.01 23.50
C GLU A 56 -10.26 4.65 24.00
N ASN A 57 -10.77 5.68 23.32
CA ASN A 57 -12.03 6.33 23.69
C ASN A 57 -13.28 5.68 23.04
N GLY A 58 -13.09 4.65 22.20
CA GLY A 58 -14.16 3.92 21.53
C GLY A 58 -14.72 4.57 20.25
N ASP A 59 -14.28 5.77 19.87
CA ASP A 59 -14.77 6.46 18.67
C ASP A 59 -14.33 5.79 17.38
N LEU A 60 -13.19 5.10 17.36
CA LEU A 60 -12.75 4.32 16.20
C LEU A 60 -13.80 3.27 15.83
N ARG A 61 -14.46 2.66 16.82
CA ARG A 61 -15.53 1.67 16.57
C ARG A 61 -16.74 2.32 15.90
N ARG A 62 -17.07 3.56 16.27
CA ARG A 62 -18.16 4.33 15.65
C ARG A 62 -17.79 4.76 14.23
N LEU A 63 -16.53 5.15 14.02
CA LEU A 63 -16.03 5.61 12.72
C LEU A 63 -16.08 4.51 11.65
N ILE A 64 -15.80 3.27 12.03
CA ILE A 64 -15.84 2.10 11.14
C ILE A 64 -17.19 1.39 11.16
N ASP A 65 -18.20 1.94 11.85
CA ASP A 65 -19.51 1.33 11.92
C ASP A 65 -20.16 1.31 10.52
N GLY A 66 -20.87 0.23 10.22
CA GLY A 66 -21.43 -0.01 8.88
C GLY A 66 -20.43 -0.51 7.82
N ILE A 67 -19.12 -0.60 8.12
CA ILE A 67 -18.18 -1.30 7.23
C ILE A 67 -18.41 -2.81 7.35
N PRO A 68 -18.66 -3.53 6.23
CA PRO A 68 -18.85 -4.97 6.27
C PRO A 68 -17.67 -5.69 6.89
N ALA A 69 -17.96 -6.74 7.65
CA ALA A 69 -16.91 -7.57 8.21
C ALA A 69 -16.10 -8.24 7.09
N ALA A 70 -14.79 -8.31 7.26
CA ALA A 70 -13.95 -9.11 6.37
C ALA A 70 -14.37 -10.59 6.47
N ASP A 71 -14.59 -11.22 5.33
CA ASP A 71 -14.96 -12.64 5.23
C ASP A 71 -13.78 -13.60 5.52
N GLY A 72 -12.59 -13.05 5.76
CA GLY A 72 -11.36 -13.81 6.00
C GLY A 72 -10.78 -14.46 4.75
N SER A 73 -11.40 -14.23 3.58
CA SER A 73 -10.84 -14.69 2.32
C SER A 73 -9.64 -13.84 1.92
N VAL A 74 -8.67 -14.49 1.29
CA VAL A 74 -7.51 -13.82 0.70
C VAL A 74 -7.50 -14.07 -0.81
N CYS A 75 -6.85 -13.19 -1.56
CA CYS A 75 -6.69 -13.37 -2.99
C CYS A 75 -5.94 -14.70 -3.26
N ARG A 76 -6.48 -15.54 -4.15
CA ARG A 76 -5.88 -16.84 -4.51
C ARG A 76 -4.53 -16.71 -5.22
N GLY A 77 -4.26 -15.57 -5.85
CA GLY A 77 -2.99 -15.30 -6.53
C GLY A 77 -1.91 -14.83 -5.57
N CYS A 78 -2.15 -13.71 -4.88
CA CYS A 78 -1.14 -13.10 -4.00
C CYS A 78 -1.26 -13.45 -2.52
N GLY A 79 -2.20 -14.30 -2.10
CA GLY A 79 -2.38 -14.67 -0.69
C GLY A 79 -2.72 -13.50 0.26
N GLY A 80 -3.13 -12.35 -0.28
CA GLY A 80 -3.36 -11.12 0.50
C GLY A 80 -2.20 -10.13 0.49
N PHE A 81 -1.03 -10.48 -0.08
CA PHE A 81 0.13 -9.60 -0.17
C PHE A 81 0.00 -8.49 -1.23
N ARG A 82 -0.97 -8.60 -2.14
CA ARG A 82 -1.29 -7.63 -3.22
C ARG A 82 -0.21 -7.42 -4.26
N PHE A 83 0.89 -8.14 -4.14
CA PHE A 83 1.96 -8.21 -5.12
C PHE A 83 2.26 -9.67 -5.45
N VAL A 84 2.74 -9.90 -6.68
CA VAL A 84 3.28 -11.18 -7.14
C VAL A 84 4.63 -10.94 -7.81
N VAL A 85 5.44 -11.99 -7.90
CA VAL A 85 6.75 -11.93 -8.57
C VAL A 85 6.55 -11.62 -10.04
N CYS A 86 7.38 -10.73 -10.58
CA CYS A 86 7.35 -10.39 -12.00
C CYS A 86 7.87 -11.55 -12.84
N GLU A 87 7.01 -12.07 -13.72
CA GLU A 87 7.34 -13.16 -14.64
C GLU A 87 8.31 -12.77 -15.77
N GLU A 88 8.41 -11.48 -16.11
CA GLU A 88 9.35 -11.02 -17.16
C GLU A 88 10.82 -11.03 -16.71
N CYS A 89 11.06 -10.87 -15.40
CA CYS A 89 12.42 -10.77 -14.85
C CYS A 89 12.68 -11.73 -13.69
N ASP A 90 11.75 -12.64 -13.41
CA ASP A 90 11.79 -13.61 -12.31
C ASP A 90 12.12 -12.95 -10.96
N GLY A 91 11.58 -11.75 -10.71
CA GLY A 91 11.82 -10.99 -9.48
C GLY A 91 13.19 -10.29 -9.38
N SER A 92 14.09 -10.44 -10.36
CA SER A 92 15.42 -9.83 -10.31
C SER A 92 15.41 -8.33 -10.62
N HIS A 93 14.29 -7.80 -11.12
CA HIS A 93 14.18 -6.47 -11.72
C HIS A 93 15.18 -6.24 -12.87
N ARG A 94 15.75 -7.30 -13.46
CA ARG A 94 16.74 -7.23 -14.55
C ARG A 94 16.36 -8.18 -15.69
N VAL A 95 16.44 -7.67 -16.92
CA VAL A 95 16.19 -8.43 -18.15
C VAL A 95 17.39 -8.28 -19.06
N TYR A 96 17.90 -9.40 -19.59
CA TYR A 96 19.00 -9.39 -20.55
C TYR A 96 18.49 -9.17 -21.98
N ARG A 97 19.15 -8.30 -22.75
CA ARG A 97 18.89 -8.08 -24.17
C ARG A 97 20.20 -8.21 -24.94
N GLU A 98 20.27 -9.11 -25.93
CA GLU A 98 21.51 -9.53 -26.62
C GLU A 98 22.44 -8.38 -27.06
N LYS A 99 21.89 -7.27 -27.54
CA LYS A 99 22.68 -6.11 -28.02
C LYS A 99 22.96 -5.04 -26.96
N VAL A 100 22.30 -5.12 -25.82
CA VAL A 100 22.20 -4.02 -24.84
C VAL A 100 22.66 -4.46 -23.43
N GLY A 101 22.82 -5.76 -23.20
CA GLY A 101 23.13 -6.34 -21.90
C GLY A 101 21.93 -6.32 -20.95
N PHE A 102 22.20 -6.35 -19.66
CA PHE A 102 21.15 -6.26 -18.64
C PHE A 102 20.55 -4.84 -18.56
N LYS A 103 19.23 -4.76 -18.56
CA LYS A 103 18.46 -3.53 -18.29
C LYS A 103 17.45 -3.78 -17.17
N SER A 104 17.04 -2.70 -16.51
CA SER A 104 15.96 -2.77 -15.52
C SER A 104 14.66 -3.21 -16.20
N CYS A 105 13.91 -4.08 -15.54
CA CYS A 105 12.60 -4.49 -16.01
C CYS A 105 11.63 -3.31 -15.94
N SER A 106 10.87 -3.07 -17.01
CA SER A 106 9.91 -1.96 -17.08
C SER A 106 8.50 -2.34 -16.62
N ARG A 107 8.26 -3.61 -16.26
CA ARG A 107 6.95 -4.12 -15.83
C ARG A 107 6.74 -4.16 -14.34
N CYS A 108 7.82 -4.16 -13.56
CA CYS A 108 7.77 -4.32 -12.12
C CYS A 108 8.40 -3.14 -11.38
N ASN A 109 8.10 -3.05 -10.09
CA ASN A 109 8.79 -2.10 -9.22
C ASN A 109 10.25 -2.53 -8.99
N VAL A 110 11.00 -1.72 -8.25
CA VAL A 110 12.43 -1.95 -7.95
C VAL A 110 12.71 -3.26 -7.21
N ASN A 111 11.68 -3.86 -6.59
CA ASN A 111 11.75 -5.13 -5.87
C ASN A 111 11.42 -6.35 -6.78
N GLY A 112 11.23 -6.13 -8.09
CA GLY A 112 10.87 -7.22 -9.00
C GLY A 112 9.41 -7.67 -8.85
N LEU A 113 8.54 -6.85 -8.27
CA LEU A 113 7.15 -7.19 -7.97
C LEU A 113 6.18 -6.42 -8.88
N ILE A 114 5.08 -7.07 -9.24
CA ILE A 114 3.93 -6.45 -9.91
C ILE A 114 2.71 -6.50 -9.00
N ARG A 115 1.80 -5.53 -9.14
CA ARG A 115 0.53 -5.54 -8.40
C ARG A 115 -0.30 -6.73 -8.85
N CYS A 116 -0.88 -7.43 -7.89
CA CYS A 116 -1.86 -8.48 -8.15
C CYS A 116 -3.09 -7.86 -8.83
N PRO A 117 -3.57 -8.41 -9.97
CA PRO A 117 -4.84 -8.05 -10.57
C PRO A 117 -6.03 -8.24 -9.62
#